data_AF-A0A0V1GM22-F1
#
_entry.id   AF-A0A0V1GM22-F1
#
_cell.length_a   1.000
_cell.length_b   1.000
_cell.length_c   1.000
_cell.angle_alpha   90.00
_cell.angle_beta   90.00
_cell.angle_gamma   90.00
#
_symmetry.space_group_name_H-M   'P 1'
#
loop_
_entity.id
_entity.type
_entity.pdbx_description
1 polymer ?
#
loop_
_entity_poly.entity_id
_entity_poly.type
_entity_poly.pdbx_seq_one_letter_code
_entity_poly.pdbx_strand_id
1 'polypeptide(L)'
;LEFPTFWAQFEASIHNRSDLDAATKFTYLISSTEGQAQSSIEGIPLTAANYPQAVSILKARFGRPRMVVREHLTAVWKLPACSEMSMRGIQSLVDEVTKHLRCLVALNKDPFAGPLPLSMGHEARAGCRRR
;
A
#
# COMPACT_ATOMS: atom_id res chain seq x y z
N LEU A 1 5.47 16.79 -2.13
CA LEU A 1 5.33 15.47 -2.79
C LEU A 1 4.93 14.47 -1.72
N GLU A 2 3.83 13.73 -1.92
CA GLU A 2 3.50 12.57 -1.06
C GLU A 2 4.66 11.56 -1.16
N PHE A 3 5.11 11.03 -0.02
CA PHE A 3 6.29 10.17 0.07
C PHE A 3 6.31 8.98 -0.92
N PRO A 4 5.19 8.30 -1.25
CA PRO A 4 5.19 7.24 -2.25
C PRO A 4 5.70 7.68 -3.63
N THR A 5 5.28 8.86 -4.10
CA THR A 5 5.72 9.40 -5.39
C THR A 5 7.20 9.75 -5.37
N PHE A 6 7.65 10.39 -4.28
CA PHE A 6 9.07 10.67 -4.06
C PHE A 6 9.90 9.39 -4.09
N TRP A 7 9.48 8.37 -3.32
CA TRP A 7 10.22 7.11 -3.24
C TRP A 7 10.32 6.42 -4.58
N ALA A 8 9.22 6.35 -5.37
CA ALA A 8 9.24 5.74 -6.69
C ALA A 8 10.25 6.44 -7.63
N GLN A 9 10.32 7.77 -7.61
CA GLN A 9 11.27 8.54 -8.40
C GLN A 9 12.71 8.33 -7.92
N PHE A 10 12.95 8.42 -6.61
CA PHE A 10 14.26 8.18 -6.00
C PHE A 10 14.75 6.75 -6.25
N GLU A 11 13.86 5.77 -6.21
CA GLU A 11 14.17 4.36 -6.40
C GLU A 11 14.67 4.09 -7.82
N ALA A 12 13.95 4.61 -8.83
CA ALA A 12 14.34 4.52 -10.22
C ALA A 12 15.63 5.30 -10.56
N SER A 13 15.84 6.45 -9.93
CA SER A 13 16.91 7.37 -10.32
C SER A 13 18.21 7.17 -9.54
N ILE A 14 18.14 6.66 -8.31
CA ILE A 14 19.27 6.55 -7.37
C ILE A 14 19.36 5.15 -6.74
N HIS A 15 18.28 4.64 -6.14
CA HIS A 15 18.36 3.39 -5.34
C HIS A 15 18.79 2.18 -6.19
N ASN A 16 18.21 2.03 -7.38
CA ASN A 16 18.43 0.88 -8.27
C ASN A 16 19.70 0.97 -9.12
N ARG A 17 20.42 2.10 -9.07
CA ARG A 17 21.68 2.28 -9.79
C ARG A 17 22.78 1.40 -9.20
N SER A 18 23.31 0.47 -9.98
CA SER A 18 24.41 -0.41 -9.56
C SER A 18 25.78 0.26 -9.64
N ASP A 19 25.89 1.39 -10.34
CA ASP A 19 27.09 2.20 -10.50
C ASP A 19 27.38 3.12 -9.29
N LEU A 20 26.42 3.26 -8.37
CA LEU A 20 26.56 4.04 -7.15
C LEU A 20 26.71 3.12 -5.93
N ASP A 21 27.69 3.40 -5.08
CA ASP A 21 27.81 2.72 -3.79
C ASP A 21 26.72 3.20 -2.79
N ALA A 22 26.54 2.43 -1.71
CA ALA A 22 25.50 2.71 -0.72
C ALA A 22 25.74 4.00 0.08
N ALA A 23 27.00 4.41 0.32
CA ALA A 23 27.29 5.65 1.02
C ALA A 23 26.93 6.87 0.14
N THR A 24 27.26 6.80 -1.15
CA THR A 24 26.86 7.79 -2.15
C THR A 24 25.34 7.88 -2.27
N LYS A 25 24.64 6.74 -2.35
CA LYS A 25 23.16 6.72 -2.31
C LYS A 25 22.60 7.32 -1.01
N PHE A 26 23.29 7.14 0.12
CA PHE A 26 22.87 7.72 1.38
C PHE A 26 23.04 9.25 1.38
N THR A 27 24.13 9.76 0.84
CA THR A 27 24.31 11.21 0.63
C THR A 27 23.16 11.81 -0.18
N TYR A 28 22.80 11.16 -1.30
CA TYR A 28 21.65 11.58 -2.12
C TYR A 28 20.33 11.50 -1.36
N LEU A 29 20.13 10.46 -0.55
CA LEU A 29 18.92 10.32 0.24
C LEU A 29 18.77 11.48 1.23
N ILE A 30 19.83 11.80 1.98
CA ILE A 30 19.83 12.91 2.95
C ILE A 30 19.56 14.24 2.24
N SER A 31 20.23 14.51 1.12
CA SER A 31 20.07 15.76 0.37
C SER A 31 18.70 15.91 -0.29
N SER A 32 18.00 14.80 -0.53
CA SER A 32 16.66 14.77 -1.13
C SER A 32 15.54 14.72 -0.07
N THR A 33 15.87 14.79 1.22
CA THR A 33 14.91 14.79 2.33
C THR A 33 14.98 16.09 3.10
N GLU A 34 13.82 16.58 3.53
CA GLU A 34 13.70 17.82 4.30
C GLU A 34 12.70 17.64 5.46
N GLY A 35 12.76 18.55 6.43
CA GLY A 35 11.84 18.60 7.56
C GLY A 35 11.76 17.28 8.33
N GLN A 36 10.53 16.79 8.57
CA GLN A 36 10.31 15.58 9.37
C GLN A 36 10.97 14.32 8.79
N ALA A 37 11.13 14.23 7.46
CA ALA A 37 11.79 13.09 6.83
C ALA A 37 13.28 13.09 7.16
N GLN A 38 13.95 14.24 6.98
CA GLN A 38 15.36 14.39 7.31
C GLN A 38 15.61 14.18 8.82
N SER A 39 14.81 14.81 9.69
CA SER A 39 14.92 14.63 11.14
C SER A 39 14.69 13.18 11.60
N SER A 40 13.98 12.36 10.82
CA SER A 40 13.76 10.94 11.18
C SER A 40 14.99 10.06 10.98
N ILE A 41 15.93 10.50 10.15
CA ILE A 41 17.19 9.80 9.86
C ILE A 41 18.41 10.58 10.38
N GLU A 42 18.16 11.70 11.05
CA GLU A 42 19.17 12.50 11.72
C GLU A 42 19.85 11.68 12.83
N GLY A 43 21.18 11.81 12.94
CA GLY A 43 21.98 11.02 13.88
C GLY A 43 22.40 9.64 13.39
N ILE A 44 21.90 9.16 12.24
CA ILE A 44 22.43 7.95 11.60
C ILE A 44 23.74 8.30 10.88
N PRO A 45 24.88 7.68 11.23
CA PRO A 45 26.14 7.99 10.57
C PRO A 45 26.09 7.65 9.08
N LEU A 46 26.55 8.57 8.25
CA LEU A 46 26.61 8.42 6.79
C LEU A 46 27.66 7.37 6.42
N THR A 47 27.23 6.11 6.37
CA THR A 47 28.05 4.97 5.96
C THR A 47 27.24 4.02 5.09
N ALA A 48 27.94 3.26 4.24
CA ALA A 48 27.31 2.25 3.38
C ALA A 48 26.48 1.23 4.18
N ALA A 49 26.94 0.84 5.37
CA ALA A 49 26.27 -0.12 6.24
C ALA A 49 24.94 0.41 6.80
N ASN A 50 24.82 1.72 6.99
CA ASN A 50 23.65 2.35 7.60
C ASN A 50 22.58 2.78 6.59
N TYR A 51 22.90 2.81 5.29
CA TYR A 51 21.95 3.19 4.24
C TYR A 51 20.64 2.38 4.27
N PRO A 52 20.66 1.03 4.38
CA PRO A 52 19.41 0.26 4.43
C PRO A 52 18.53 0.63 5.63
N GLN A 53 19.13 0.97 6.77
CA GLN A 53 18.41 1.38 7.97
C GLN A 53 17.70 2.72 7.75
N ALA A 54 18.38 3.71 7.17
CA ALA A 54 17.77 5.01 6.86
C ALA A 54 16.57 4.86 5.89
N VAL A 55 16.72 4.06 4.84
CA VAL A 55 15.63 3.74 3.90
C VAL A 55 14.45 3.08 4.62
N SER A 56 14.71 2.11 5.51
CA SER A 56 13.67 1.41 6.25
C SER A 56 12.87 2.36 7.15
N ILE A 57 13.54 3.27 7.87
CA ILE A 57 12.89 4.26 8.73
C ILE A 57 11.96 5.16 7.92
N LEU A 58 12.45 5.68 6.78
CA LEU A 58 11.64 6.54 5.91
C LEU A 58 10.43 5.78 5.35
N LYS A 59 10.61 4.57 4.83
CA LYS A 59 9.51 3.73 4.32
C LYS A 59 8.49 3.40 5.39
N ALA A 60 8.93 3.08 6.61
CA ALA A 60 8.03 2.76 7.72
C ALA A 60 7.19 3.96 8.17
N ARG A 61 7.83 5.13 8.29
CA ARG A 61 7.19 6.34 8.83
C ARG A 61 6.33 7.06 7.79
N PHE A 62 6.77 7.10 6.54
CA PHE A 62 6.15 7.93 5.49
C PHE A 62 5.56 7.12 4.33
N GLY A 63 5.89 5.83 4.19
CA GLY A 63 5.32 4.97 3.16
C GLY A 63 3.79 4.84 3.22
N ARG A 64 3.20 5.02 4.42
CA ARG A 64 1.75 5.04 4.69
C ARG A 64 0.90 3.99 3.92
N PRO A 65 1.37 2.76 3.63
CA PRO A 65 0.61 1.84 2.79
C PRO A 65 -0.74 1.47 3.41
N ARG A 66 -0.80 1.39 4.75
CA ARG A 66 -2.04 1.08 5.50
C ARG A 66 -3.09 2.19 5.40
N MET A 67 -2.69 3.46 5.34
CA MET A 67 -3.65 4.56 5.23
C MET A 67 -4.28 4.61 3.84
N VAL A 68 -3.48 4.48 2.79
CA VAL A 68 -3.97 4.45 1.39
C VAL A 68 -4.91 3.26 1.18
N VAL A 69 -4.55 2.08 1.71
CA VAL A 69 -5.43 0.90 1.72
C VAL A 69 -6.75 1.19 2.45
N ARG A 70 -6.68 1.75 3.66
CA ARG A 70 -7.89 2.07 4.45
C ARG A 70 -8.77 3.08 3.73
N GLU A 71 -8.20 4.06 3.06
CA GLU A 71 -8.93 5.08 2.32
C GLU A 71 -9.67 4.48 1.13
N HIS A 72 -9.03 3.61 0.35
CA HIS A 72 -9.71 2.87 -0.71
C HIS A 72 -10.81 1.94 -0.19
N LEU A 73 -10.57 1.21 0.90
CA LEU A 73 -11.60 0.37 1.53
C LEU A 73 -12.79 1.20 2.05
N THR A 74 -12.50 2.35 2.66
CA THR A 74 -13.52 3.29 3.14
C THR A 74 -14.31 3.87 1.99
N ALA A 75 -13.66 4.18 0.87
CA ALA A 75 -14.32 4.68 -0.33
C ALA A 75 -15.30 3.63 -0.89
N VAL A 76 -14.85 2.37 -1.02
CA VAL A 76 -15.72 1.24 -1.43
C VAL A 76 -16.91 1.09 -0.49
N TRP A 77 -16.69 1.15 0.83
CA TRP A 77 -17.76 1.04 1.83
C TRP A 77 -18.77 2.20 1.77
N LYS A 78 -18.32 3.39 1.37
CA LYS A 78 -19.15 4.60 1.26
C LYS A 78 -19.81 4.77 -0.10
N LEU A 79 -19.57 3.88 -1.07
CA LEU A 79 -20.23 3.97 -2.37
C LEU A 79 -21.76 3.94 -2.18
N PRO A 80 -22.50 4.83 -2.87
CA PRO A 80 -23.95 4.85 -2.76
C PRO A 80 -24.53 3.52 -3.26
N ALA A 81 -25.62 3.08 -2.64
CA ALA A 81 -26.39 1.96 -3.16
C ALA A 81 -26.83 2.27 -4.60
N CYS A 82 -26.64 1.32 -5.51
CA CYS A 82 -27.12 1.47 -6.88
C CYS A 82 -28.64 1.43 -6.87
N SER A 83 -29.27 2.61 -6.82
CA SER A 83 -30.72 2.77 -6.84
C SER A 83 -31.29 2.64 -8.25
N GLU A 84 -30.47 2.95 -9.26
CA GLU A 84 -30.84 2.82 -10.66
C GLU A 84 -30.39 1.44 -11.18
N MET A 85 -31.33 0.51 -11.31
CA MET A 85 -31.13 -0.78 -12.01
C MET A 85 -31.14 -0.58 -13.53
N SER A 86 -30.38 0.39 -14.01
CA SER A 86 -30.07 0.56 -15.43
C SER A 86 -28.68 0.00 -15.73
N MET A 87 -28.45 -0.37 -16.99
CA MET A 87 -27.13 -0.79 -17.45
C MET A 87 -26.04 0.24 -17.10
N ARG A 88 -26.35 1.54 -17.21
CA ARG A 88 -25.43 2.62 -16.88
C ARG A 88 -25.15 2.74 -15.37
N GLY A 89 -26.18 2.62 -14.53
CA GLY A 89 -26.01 2.65 -13.08
C GLY A 89 -25.11 1.51 -12.58
N ILE A 90 -25.35 0.30 -13.10
CA ILE A 90 -24.55 -0.89 -12.77
C ILE A 90 -23.11 -0.74 -13.25
N GLN A 91 -22.90 -0.28 -14.50
CA GLN A 91 -21.56 -0.05 -15.04
C GLN A 91 -20.77 0.97 -14.21
N SER A 92 -21.39 2.09 -13.84
CA SER A 92 -20.77 3.12 -13.02
C SER A 92 -20.32 2.59 -11.65
N LEU A 93 -21.17 1.79 -10.99
CA LEU A 93 -20.80 1.14 -9.73
C LEU A 93 -19.63 0.17 -9.90
N VAL A 94 -19.66 -0.67 -10.96
CA VAL A 94 -18.58 -1.61 -11.27
C VAL A 94 -17.27 -0.87 -11.52
N ASP A 95 -17.30 0.21 -12.29
CA ASP A 95 -16.11 1.02 -12.60
C ASP A 95 -15.52 1.64 -11.33
N GLU A 96 -16.35 2.17 -10.44
CA GLU A 96 -15.89 2.76 -9.19
C GLU A 96 -15.29 1.74 -8.21
N VAL A 97 -15.94 0.58 -8.04
CA VAL A 97 -15.36 -0.52 -7.26
C VAL A 97 -14.04 -0.98 -7.87
N THR A 98 -14.01 -1.17 -9.20
CA THR A 98 -12.83 -1.65 -9.92
C THR A 98 -11.65 -0.68 -9.81
N LYS A 99 -11.90 0.64 -9.85
CA LYS A 99 -10.89 1.67 -9.64
C LYS A 99 -10.17 1.48 -8.31
N HIS A 100 -10.92 1.31 -7.22
CA HIS A 100 -10.35 1.10 -5.89
C HIS A 100 -9.63 -0.24 -5.76
N LEU A 101 -10.18 -1.31 -6.34
CA LEU A 101 -9.54 -2.63 -6.36
C LEU A 101 -8.19 -2.61 -7.10
N ARG A 102 -8.09 -1.93 -8.25
CA ARG A 102 -6.82 -1.79 -8.98
C ARG A 102 -5.73 -1.12 -8.14
N CYS A 103 -6.08 -0.07 -7.39
CA CYS A 103 -5.15 0.57 -6.47
C CYS A 103 -4.71 -0.35 -5.33
N LEU A 104 -5.63 -1.16 -4.78
CA LEU A 104 -5.30 -2.14 -3.74
C LEU A 104 -4.35 -3.24 -4.26
N VAL A 105 -4.56 -3.74 -5.49
CA VAL A 105 -3.66 -4.68 -6.15
C VAL A 105 -2.27 -4.08 -6.33
N ALA A 106 -2.16 -2.83 -6.80
CA ALA A 106 -0.89 -2.11 -6.95
C ALA A 106 -0.14 -1.93 -5.61
N LEU A 107 -0.85 -1.96 -4.48
CA LEU A 107 -0.29 -1.90 -3.13
C LEU A 107 0.03 -3.30 -2.55
N ASN A 108 0.02 -4.35 -3.36
CA ASN A 108 0.16 -5.75 -2.94
C ASN A 108 -0.89 -6.17 -1.89
N LYS A 109 -2.11 -5.63 -2.01
CA LYS A 109 -3.29 -5.99 -1.20
C LYS A 109 -4.41 -6.47 -2.11
N ASP A 110 -4.08 -7.39 -3.02
CA ASP A 110 -5.06 -8.03 -3.88
C ASP A 110 -6.08 -8.81 -3.02
N PRO A 111 -7.36 -8.39 -2.99
CA PRO A 111 -8.39 -9.11 -2.23
C PRO A 111 -8.71 -10.48 -2.81
N PHE A 112 -8.25 -10.79 -4.03
CA PHE A 112 -8.46 -12.08 -4.70
C PHE A 112 -7.23 -13.01 -4.65
N ALA A 113 -6.09 -12.54 -4.10
CA ALA A 113 -4.87 -13.36 -3.97
C ALA A 113 -4.92 -14.41 -2.83
N GLY A 114 -5.99 -14.42 -2.02
CA GLY A 114 -6.26 -15.45 -1.03
C GLY A 114 -7.36 -16.41 -1.48
N PRO A 115 -7.43 -17.65 -0.94
CA PRO A 115 -8.56 -18.53 -1.19
C PRO A 115 -9.83 -17.84 -0.70
N LEU A 116 -10.70 -17.45 -1.64
CA LEU A 116 -12.05 -16.95 -1.37
C LEU A 116 -12.76 -17.94 -0.45
N PRO A 117 -13.13 -17.58 0.79
CA PRO A 117 -14.02 -18.42 1.57
C PRO A 117 -15.45 -18.17 1.08
N LEU A 118 -15.73 -18.54 -0.18
CA LEU A 118 -17.11 -18.71 -0.66
C LEU A 118 -17.63 -20.09 -0.25
N SER A 119 -17.47 -20.43 1.03
CA SER A 119 -18.21 -21.50 1.68
C SER A 119 -19.03 -20.91 2.82
N MET A 120 -20.03 -20.11 2.47
CA MET A 120 -21.25 -20.09 3.27
C MET A 120 -21.87 -21.48 3.11
N GLY A 121 -21.41 -22.40 3.97
CA GLY A 121 -21.85 -23.79 4.01
C GLY A 121 -23.36 -23.86 4.22
N HIS A 122 -24.04 -24.28 3.17
CA HIS A 122 -25.28 -25.01 3.32
C HIS A 122 -24.93 -26.38 3.92
N GLU A 123 -25.74 -26.82 4.88
CA GLU A 123 -25.80 -28.18 5.48
C GLU A 123 -24.70 -28.50 6.52
N ALA A 124 -24.96 -29.11 7.68
CA ALA A 124 -26.11 -29.88 8.13
C ALA A 124 -26.29 -29.76 9.66
N ARG A 125 -27.56 -29.72 10.10
CA ARG A 125 -27.96 -30.08 11.46
C ARG A 125 -27.57 -31.55 11.70
N ALA A 126 -26.50 -31.81 12.45
CA ALA A 126 -26.32 -33.08 13.14
C ALA A 126 -26.75 -32.89 14.60
N GLY A 127 -28.01 -33.24 14.87
CA GLY A 127 -28.50 -33.38 16.23
C GLY A 127 -27.82 -34.59 16.88
N CYS A 128 -26.89 -34.33 17.80
CA CYS A 128 -26.41 -35.33 18.74
C CYS A 128 -27.14 -35.08 20.07
N ARG A 129 -28.27 -35.78 20.29
CA ARG A 129 -28.85 -35.88 21.63
C ARG A 129 -27.94 -36.77 22.47
N ARG A 130 -27.45 -36.22 23.58
CA ARG A 130 -26.82 -36.99 24.66
C ARG A 130 -27.91 -37.57 25.56
N ARG A 131 -27.64 -38.81 25.99
CA ARG A 131 -28.31 -39.65 27.00
C ARG A 131 -29.50 -40.46 26.51
#